data_AF-A0A7S4I5P3-F1
#
_entry.id   AF-A0A7S4I5P3-F1
#
_cell.length_a   1.000
_cell.length_b   1.000
_cell.length_c   1.000
_cell.angle_alpha   90.00
_cell.angle_beta   90.00
_cell.angle_gamma   90.00
#
_symmetry.space_group_name_H-M   'P 1'
#
loop_
_entity.id
_entity.type
_entity.pdbx_description
1 polymer ?
#
loop_
_entity_poly.entity_id
_entity_poly.type
_entity_poly.pdbx_seq_one_letter_code
_entity_poly.pdbx_strand_id
1 'polypeptide(L)'
;SDATRKANKQNSTCFRACKGLFLIVVCLLLVSVGMSMYEKFSNRRVGIGRKISENCWVPSGRKTCAPQFIIAGAMKSGTTSLWSYLLHHPDVLGLMSTQLDPQNLRSVVAEKEVRFFNDPGYTTLVEEYGKAEAISYYLDIFPVIPPPTANSRDLMLMTNKNKITGEATPMYISSPGVAARVKEALPMVKLLILLRNPVDRAYSHYWFRKNLKSTAIDANEFAIAGTT
;
A
#
# COMPACT_ATOMS: atom_id res chain seq x y z
N SER A 1 -80.01 24.39 -1.35
CA SER A 1 -79.31 23.99 -2.59
C SER A 1 -77.97 24.69 -2.58
N ASP A 2 -76.89 23.94 -2.41
CA ASP A 2 -76.08 23.42 -3.54
C ASP A 2 -75.59 24.53 -4.45
N ALA A 3 -74.35 24.60 -4.90
CA ALA A 3 -73.08 23.93 -4.67
C ALA A 3 -72.11 24.76 -5.56
N THR A 4 -70.80 24.51 -5.52
CA THR A 4 -69.76 25.07 -6.42
C THR A 4 -69.57 26.60 -6.34
N ARG A 5 -68.72 27.20 -5.51
CA ARG A 5 -67.35 26.88 -5.02
C ARG A 5 -66.28 26.78 -6.12
N LYS A 6 -65.54 27.89 -6.24
CA LYS A 6 -64.09 28.01 -6.51
C LYS A 6 -63.56 27.55 -7.88
N ALA A 7 -63.42 28.52 -8.79
CA ALA A 7 -62.27 28.63 -9.69
C ALA A 7 -62.18 30.10 -10.17
N ASN A 8 -60.98 30.58 -10.49
CA ASN A 8 -60.67 31.90 -11.06
C ASN A 8 -60.72 33.14 -10.16
N LYS A 9 -59.75 33.26 -9.24
CA LYS A 9 -59.10 34.55 -8.95
C LYS A 9 -57.76 34.37 -8.26
N GLN A 10 -56.70 34.05 -9.03
CA GLN A 10 -55.30 34.19 -8.57
C GLN A 10 -54.36 34.08 -9.79
N ASN A 11 -54.27 35.17 -10.57
CA ASN A 11 -53.27 35.34 -11.62
C ASN A 11 -52.66 36.74 -11.50
N SER A 12 -51.82 36.91 -10.50
CA SER A 12 -50.76 37.91 -10.44
C SER A 12 -49.95 37.64 -9.16
N THR A 13 -48.64 37.79 -9.22
CA THR A 13 -47.66 37.56 -8.13
C THR A 13 -47.10 36.13 -7.99
N CYS A 14 -46.35 35.66 -9.00
CA CYS A 14 -45.29 34.67 -8.72
C CYS A 14 -44.12 34.84 -9.70
N PHE A 15 -43.39 35.97 -9.58
CA PHE A 15 -42.13 36.20 -10.32
C PHE A 15 -40.93 36.45 -9.39
N ARG A 16 -41.04 36.11 -8.10
CA ARG A 16 -39.94 36.32 -7.12
C ARG A 16 -39.59 35.14 -6.20
N ALA A 17 -40.18 33.96 -6.39
CA ALA A 17 -39.88 32.77 -5.58
C ALA A 17 -39.03 31.69 -6.25
N CYS A 18 -38.62 31.86 -7.53
CA CYS A 18 -37.89 30.82 -8.28
C CYS A 18 -36.36 30.86 -8.14
N LYS A 19 -35.76 31.81 -7.40
CA LYS A 19 -34.29 31.82 -7.17
C LYS A 19 -33.86 31.04 -5.91
N GLY A 20 -34.77 30.79 -4.96
CA GLY A 20 -34.46 30.06 -3.72
C GLY A 20 -34.55 28.54 -3.85
N LEU A 21 -35.48 28.04 -4.68
CA LEU A 21 -35.69 26.59 -4.81
C LEU A 21 -34.62 25.92 -5.69
N PHE A 22 -34.08 26.63 -6.69
CA PHE A 22 -33.01 26.09 -7.54
C PHE A 22 -31.69 25.91 -6.78
N LEU A 23 -31.39 26.80 -5.81
CA LEU A 23 -30.19 26.66 -4.97
C LEU A 23 -30.32 25.51 -3.96
N ILE A 24 -31.51 25.27 -3.42
CA ILE A 24 -31.76 24.16 -2.47
C ILE A 24 -31.79 22.81 -3.20
N VAL A 25 -32.33 22.74 -4.42
CA VAL A 25 -32.31 21.52 -5.22
C VAL A 25 -30.90 21.22 -5.75
N VAL A 26 -30.10 22.24 -6.12
CA VAL A 26 -28.69 22.03 -6.44
C VAL A 26 -27.88 21.66 -5.19
N CYS A 27 -28.20 22.18 -4.00
CA CYS A 27 -27.54 21.78 -2.77
C CYS A 27 -27.92 20.34 -2.35
N LEU A 28 -29.18 19.92 -2.49
CA LEU A 28 -29.62 18.54 -2.25
C LEU A 28 -29.14 17.57 -3.33
N LEU A 29 -29.02 18.01 -4.59
CA LEU A 29 -28.39 17.24 -5.67
C LEU A 29 -26.87 17.19 -5.52
N LEU A 30 -26.21 18.22 -4.99
CA LEU A 30 -24.78 18.16 -4.65
C LEU A 30 -24.52 17.34 -3.38
N VAL A 31 -25.48 17.24 -2.45
CA VAL A 31 -25.41 16.30 -1.33
C VAL A 31 -25.66 14.86 -1.78
N SER A 32 -26.54 14.62 -2.78
CA SER A 32 -26.79 13.27 -3.30
C SER A 32 -25.80 12.82 -4.40
N VAL A 33 -25.14 13.74 -5.10
CA VAL A 33 -24.01 13.46 -6.00
C VAL A 33 -22.66 13.54 -5.27
N GLY A 34 -22.61 14.18 -4.09
CA GLY A 34 -21.43 14.25 -3.21
C GLY A 34 -21.35 13.17 -2.13
N MET A 35 -22.35 12.30 -2.01
CA MET A 35 -22.36 11.16 -1.06
C MET A 35 -22.15 9.80 -1.74
N SER A 36 -21.51 9.78 -2.93
CA SER A 36 -21.38 8.55 -3.73
C SER A 36 -19.98 7.95 -3.83
N MET A 37 -18.97 8.41 -3.08
CA MET A 37 -17.61 7.82 -3.19
C MET A 37 -16.75 7.79 -1.92
N TYR A 38 -17.34 7.92 -0.73
CA TYR A 38 -16.60 7.73 0.53
C TYR A 38 -17.41 6.90 1.53
N GLU A 39 -17.84 5.72 1.07
CA GLU A 39 -18.21 4.64 1.98
C GLU A 39 -16.92 4.28 2.74
N LYS A 40 -16.76 4.83 3.97
CA LYS A 40 -15.62 4.62 4.85
C LYS A 40 -15.08 3.20 4.69
N PHE A 41 -13.91 3.08 4.04
CA PHE A 41 -13.26 1.82 3.71
C PHE A 41 -13.36 0.86 4.89
N SER A 42 -14.18 -0.18 4.72
CA SER A 42 -14.43 -1.15 5.78
C SER A 42 -13.15 -1.93 6.04
N ASN A 43 -12.43 -1.56 7.11
CA ASN A 43 -11.24 -2.26 7.61
C ASN A 43 -11.51 -3.74 7.98
N ARG A 44 -12.76 -4.21 7.92
CA ARG A 44 -13.20 -5.54 8.37
C ARG A 44 -12.50 -6.71 7.67
N ARG A 45 -11.86 -6.51 6.52
CA ARG A 45 -11.22 -7.60 5.76
C ARG A 45 -9.71 -7.72 5.97
N VAL A 46 -9.07 -6.76 6.65
CA VAL A 46 -7.63 -6.79 6.88
C VAL A 46 -7.26 -7.93 7.83
N GLY A 47 -6.22 -8.70 7.48
CA GLY A 47 -5.78 -9.84 8.29
C GLY A 47 -6.67 -11.09 8.21
N ILE A 48 -7.84 -11.01 7.58
CA ILE A 48 -8.70 -12.16 7.33
C ILE A 48 -8.22 -12.87 6.07
N GLY A 49 -8.09 -14.18 6.13
CA GLY A 49 -7.69 -15.01 5.01
C GLY A 49 -7.70 -16.49 5.38
N ARG A 50 -7.18 -17.32 4.47
CA ARG A 50 -7.13 -18.78 4.63
C ARG A 50 -5.72 -19.31 4.41
N LYS A 51 -5.24 -20.14 5.33
CA LYS A 51 -4.00 -20.91 5.15
C LYS A 51 -4.33 -22.10 4.25
N ILE A 52 -3.72 -22.18 3.07
CA ILE A 52 -3.91 -23.29 2.12
C ILE A 52 -2.79 -24.33 2.25
N SER A 53 -1.59 -23.89 2.62
CA SER A 53 -0.45 -24.76 2.91
C SER A 53 0.52 -24.10 3.90
N GLU A 54 1.58 -24.82 4.27
CA GLU A 54 2.71 -24.30 5.07
C GLU A 54 3.23 -22.94 4.56
N ASN A 55 3.37 -22.79 3.25
CA ASN A 55 3.98 -21.62 2.60
C ASN A 55 2.97 -20.75 1.84
N CYS A 56 1.66 -20.99 1.96
CA CYS A 56 0.65 -20.18 1.29
C CYS A 56 -0.49 -19.81 2.22
N TRP A 57 -0.58 -18.52 2.52
CA TRP A 57 -1.76 -17.88 3.09
C TRP A 57 -2.36 -16.95 2.05
N VAL A 58 -3.66 -17.07 1.83
CA VAL A 58 -4.42 -16.29 0.83
C VAL A 58 -5.29 -15.28 1.57
N PRO A 59 -5.04 -13.96 1.43
CA PRO A 59 -5.89 -12.92 1.99
C PRO A 59 -7.33 -13.02 1.46
N SER A 60 -8.29 -12.62 2.29
CA SER A 60 -9.71 -12.57 1.91
C SER A 60 -9.91 -11.68 0.69
N GLY A 61 -10.67 -12.18 -0.30
CA GLY A 61 -10.89 -11.47 -1.57
C GLY A 61 -9.76 -11.60 -2.60
N ARG A 62 -8.67 -12.32 -2.30
CA ARG A 62 -7.57 -12.56 -3.25
C ARG A 62 -7.51 -14.02 -3.71
N LYS A 63 -6.90 -14.22 -4.89
CA LYS A 63 -6.67 -15.54 -5.50
C LYS A 63 -5.21 -16.01 -5.45
N THR A 64 -4.32 -15.19 -4.90
CA THR A 64 -2.86 -15.43 -4.82
C THR A 64 -2.39 -15.47 -3.36
N CYS A 65 -1.32 -16.21 -3.09
CA CYS A 65 -0.64 -16.21 -1.79
C CYS A 65 -0.05 -14.82 -1.50
N ALA A 66 -0.11 -14.39 -0.23
CA ALA A 66 0.64 -13.24 0.28
C ALA A 66 2.14 -13.55 0.40
N PRO A 67 3.02 -12.54 0.57
CA PRO A 67 4.43 -12.78 0.87
C PRO A 67 4.63 -13.65 2.12
N GLN A 68 5.60 -14.56 2.05
CA GLN A 68 5.88 -15.55 3.08
C GLN A 68 6.88 -15.03 4.12
N PHE A 69 7.72 -14.06 3.75
CA PHE A 69 8.72 -13.52 4.66
C PHE A 69 8.95 -12.01 4.48
N ILE A 70 9.44 -11.38 5.55
CA ILE A 70 9.95 -10.01 5.55
C ILE A 70 11.30 -10.00 6.26
N ILE A 71 12.35 -9.53 5.59
CA ILE A 71 13.63 -9.21 6.23
C ILE A 71 13.52 -7.83 6.87
N ALA A 72 13.11 -7.80 8.14
CA ALA A 72 12.69 -6.60 8.85
C ALA A 72 13.85 -5.78 9.45
N GLY A 73 15.07 -6.31 9.42
CA GLY A 73 16.21 -5.63 10.02
C GLY A 73 17.37 -6.52 10.36
N ALA A 74 18.41 -5.97 11.00
CA ALA A 74 18.63 -4.54 11.22
C ALA A 74 19.46 -3.92 10.09
N MET A 75 19.27 -2.63 9.80
CA MET A 75 20.10 -1.91 8.84
C MET A 75 21.59 -2.03 9.20
N LYS A 76 22.43 -2.22 8.17
CA LYS A 76 23.89 -2.45 8.26
C LYS A 76 24.31 -3.79 8.88
N SER A 77 23.40 -4.76 8.91
CA SER A 77 23.66 -6.13 9.40
C SER A 77 23.71 -7.19 8.30
N GLY A 78 23.88 -6.79 7.03
CA GLY A 78 23.99 -7.74 5.90
C GLY A 78 22.66 -8.17 5.28
N THR A 79 21.56 -7.46 5.53
CA THR A 79 20.24 -7.76 4.95
C THR A 79 20.22 -7.75 3.42
N THR A 80 21.06 -6.93 2.78
CA THR A 80 21.18 -6.88 1.31
C THR A 80 21.87 -8.13 0.77
N SER A 81 22.92 -8.61 1.44
CA SER A 81 23.59 -9.86 1.08
C SER A 81 22.65 -11.05 1.25
N LEU A 82 21.91 -11.12 2.37
CA LEU A 82 20.91 -12.18 2.57
C LEU A 82 19.85 -12.14 1.47
N TRP A 83 19.30 -10.97 1.16
CA TRP A 83 18.34 -10.81 0.07
C TRP A 83 18.89 -11.33 -1.26
N SER A 84 20.12 -10.93 -1.62
CA SER A 84 20.79 -11.40 -2.83
C SER A 84 20.96 -12.92 -2.83
N TYR A 85 21.41 -13.53 -1.73
CA TYR A 85 21.55 -14.99 -1.63
C TYR A 85 20.21 -15.73 -1.76
N LEU A 86 19.14 -15.19 -1.16
CA LEU A 86 17.81 -15.78 -1.28
C LEU A 86 17.33 -15.78 -2.74
N LEU A 87 17.55 -14.71 -3.50
CA LEU A 87 17.14 -14.62 -4.90
C LEU A 87 17.87 -15.60 -5.83
N HIS A 88 18.99 -16.19 -5.41
CA HIS A 88 19.64 -17.27 -6.17
C HIS A 88 18.94 -18.62 -5.99
N HIS A 89 18.07 -18.77 -4.98
CA HIS A 89 17.34 -20.01 -4.77
C HIS A 89 16.19 -20.12 -5.78
N PRO A 90 16.03 -21.25 -6.49
CA PRO A 90 15.05 -21.38 -7.57
C PRO A 90 13.60 -21.19 -7.10
N ASP A 91 13.32 -21.43 -5.82
CA ASP A 91 11.98 -21.28 -5.24
C ASP A 91 11.66 -19.90 -4.65
N VAL A 92 12.63 -18.99 -4.62
CA VAL A 92 12.41 -17.62 -4.12
C VAL A 92 12.26 -16.69 -5.32
N LEU A 93 11.13 -16.00 -5.38
CA LEU A 93 10.87 -14.98 -6.39
C LEU A 93 11.13 -13.59 -5.82
N GLY A 94 11.77 -12.76 -6.64
CA GLY A 94 11.88 -11.32 -6.40
C GLY A 94 10.54 -10.60 -6.53
N LEU A 95 10.58 -9.29 -6.30
CA LEU A 95 9.41 -8.41 -6.46
C LEU A 95 9.08 -8.23 -7.95
N MET A 96 7.80 -8.10 -8.31
CA MET A 96 7.39 -7.92 -9.71
C MET A 96 7.47 -6.47 -10.17
N SER A 97 7.14 -5.53 -9.29
CA SER A 97 7.14 -4.11 -9.64
C SER A 97 8.39 -3.42 -9.08
N THR A 98 9.26 -2.96 -9.97
CA THR A 98 10.22 -1.87 -9.70
C THR A 98 9.57 -0.49 -9.88
N GLN A 99 8.32 -0.45 -10.36
CA GLN A 99 7.65 0.79 -10.74
C GLN A 99 6.89 1.39 -9.57
N LEU A 100 7.42 2.55 -9.16
CA LEU A 100 6.74 3.67 -8.55
C LEU A 100 5.32 3.79 -9.10
N ASP A 101 4.36 3.82 -8.18
CA ASP A 101 3.06 4.44 -8.39
C ASP A 101 3.22 5.69 -9.27
N PRO A 102 2.32 5.96 -10.25
CA PRO A 102 2.35 7.17 -11.06
C PRO A 102 2.44 8.49 -10.25
N GLN A 103 2.22 8.44 -8.93
CA GLN A 103 2.40 9.56 -7.99
C GLN A 103 3.68 9.51 -7.13
N ASN A 104 4.68 8.66 -7.45
CA ASN A 104 5.90 8.44 -6.66
C ASN A 104 5.69 7.95 -5.21
N LEU A 105 4.50 7.44 -4.87
CA LEU A 105 4.17 6.96 -3.52
C LEU A 105 4.75 5.56 -3.19
N ARG A 106 5.30 4.84 -4.17
CA ARG A 106 5.80 3.46 -4.03
C ARG A 106 7.23 3.30 -4.52
N SER A 107 8.21 3.92 -3.89
CA SER A 107 9.60 3.66 -4.26
C SER A 107 10.05 2.32 -3.66
N VAL A 108 10.07 1.24 -4.45
CA VAL A 108 10.86 0.05 -4.08
C VAL A 108 12.32 0.44 -4.22
N VAL A 109 12.99 0.70 -3.10
CA VAL A 109 14.38 1.16 -3.10
C VAL A 109 15.31 -0.03 -3.24
N ALA A 110 16.27 0.08 -4.16
CA ALA A 110 17.29 -0.94 -4.41
C ALA A 110 16.70 -2.35 -4.65
N GLU A 111 15.56 -2.41 -5.37
CA GLU A 111 14.91 -3.65 -5.81
C GLU A 111 14.52 -4.62 -4.67
N LYS A 112 14.42 -4.11 -3.43
CA LYS A 112 14.12 -4.95 -2.25
C LYS A 112 13.35 -4.26 -1.12
N GLU A 113 13.53 -2.95 -0.93
CA GLU A 113 12.95 -2.21 0.20
C GLU A 113 11.61 -1.60 -0.20
N VAL A 114 10.51 -2.24 0.20
CA VAL A 114 9.16 -1.74 -0.11
C VAL A 114 8.79 -0.55 0.78
N ARG A 115 9.24 -0.52 2.04
CA ARG A 115 9.01 0.60 2.98
C ARG A 115 7.54 0.97 3.18
N PHE A 116 6.63 0.02 2.98
CA PHE A 116 5.19 0.23 3.12
C PHE A 116 4.75 0.42 4.58
N PHE A 117 5.14 -0.47 5.49
CA PHE A 117 4.58 -0.45 6.86
C PHE A 117 5.10 0.69 7.75
N ASN A 118 6.20 1.36 7.38
CA ASN A 118 6.74 2.50 8.12
C ASN A 118 6.09 3.81 7.71
N ASP A 119 6.10 4.78 8.62
CA ASP A 119 5.63 6.13 8.34
C ASP A 119 6.68 6.96 7.58
N PRO A 120 6.25 8.00 6.85
CA PRO A 120 4.85 8.43 6.67
C PRO A 120 4.03 7.58 5.69
N GLY A 121 4.69 6.76 4.86
CA GLY A 121 4.05 6.05 3.73
C GLY A 121 2.82 5.24 4.10
N TYR A 122 2.87 4.45 5.18
CA TYR A 122 1.71 3.69 5.65
C TYR A 122 0.53 4.59 5.98
N THR A 123 0.76 5.59 6.84
CA THR A 123 -0.30 6.47 7.35
C THR A 123 -0.93 7.27 6.22
N THR A 124 -0.13 7.84 5.32
CA THR A 124 -0.62 8.58 4.14
C THR A 124 -1.55 7.72 3.28
N LEU A 125 -1.14 6.51 2.90
CA LEU A 125 -1.96 5.64 2.05
C LEU A 125 -3.25 5.18 2.76
N VAL A 126 -3.18 4.92 4.07
CA VAL A 126 -4.35 4.51 4.85
C VAL A 126 -5.34 5.67 5.03
N GLU A 127 -4.85 6.89 5.19
CA GLU A 127 -5.70 8.09 5.28
C GLU A 127 -6.37 8.42 3.94
N GLU A 128 -5.66 8.25 2.83
CA GLU A 128 -6.14 8.60 1.48
C GLU A 128 -7.05 7.54 0.86
N TYR A 129 -6.69 6.26 0.99
CA TYR A 129 -7.37 5.14 0.32
C TYR A 129 -8.01 4.15 1.29
N GLY A 130 -7.86 4.33 2.60
CA GLY A 130 -8.29 3.35 3.58
C GLY A 130 -7.37 2.13 3.69
N LYS A 131 -7.46 1.43 4.82
CA LYS A 131 -6.48 0.38 5.18
C LYS A 131 -6.51 -0.82 4.24
N ALA A 132 -7.71 -1.28 3.87
CA ALA A 132 -7.86 -2.46 3.02
C ALA A 132 -7.24 -2.23 1.64
N GLU A 133 -7.45 -1.05 1.05
CA GLU A 133 -6.90 -0.71 -0.27
C GLU A 133 -5.40 -0.44 -0.20
N ALA A 134 -4.91 0.26 0.82
CA ALA A 134 -3.48 0.45 1.04
C ALA A 134 -2.73 -0.89 1.14
N ILE A 135 -3.30 -1.89 1.82
CA ILE A 135 -2.70 -3.23 1.89
C ILE A 135 -2.83 -3.97 0.56
N SER A 136 -3.93 -3.77 -0.17
CA SER A 136 -4.12 -4.27 -1.53
C SER A 136 -2.93 -3.85 -2.41
N TYR A 137 -2.62 -2.55 -2.39
CA TYR A 137 -1.49 -1.94 -3.07
C TYR A 137 -0.12 -2.51 -2.70
N TYR A 138 0.11 -2.77 -1.41
CA TYR A 138 1.32 -3.46 -0.96
C TYR A 138 1.43 -4.87 -1.53
N LEU A 139 0.33 -5.63 -1.52
CA LEU A 139 0.31 -7.02 -1.97
C LEU A 139 0.49 -7.16 -3.49
N ASP A 140 0.20 -6.13 -4.27
CA ASP A 140 0.34 -6.14 -5.74
C ASP A 140 1.79 -5.99 -6.22
N ILE A 141 2.72 -5.69 -5.31
CA ILE A 141 4.16 -5.61 -5.60
C ILE A 141 4.75 -7.02 -5.82
N PHE A 142 4.09 -8.05 -5.27
CA PHE A 142 4.57 -9.42 -5.27
C PHE A 142 4.08 -10.22 -6.48
N PRO A 143 4.84 -11.23 -6.92
CA PRO A 143 4.41 -12.11 -7.99
C PRO A 143 3.15 -12.88 -7.66
N VAL A 144 2.37 -13.14 -8.70
CA VAL A 144 1.21 -14.03 -8.60
C VAL A 144 1.72 -15.44 -8.30
N ILE A 145 1.46 -15.88 -7.08
CA ILE A 145 1.75 -17.23 -6.58
C ILE A 145 0.40 -17.90 -6.32
N PRO A 146 -0.01 -18.83 -7.18
CA PRO A 146 -1.30 -19.47 -7.03
C PRO A 146 -1.34 -20.40 -5.81
N PRO A 147 -2.48 -20.50 -5.10
CA PRO A 147 -2.61 -21.47 -4.02
C PRO A 147 -2.57 -22.90 -4.58
N PRO A 148 -2.05 -23.88 -3.81
CA PRO A 148 -1.88 -25.26 -4.26
C PRO A 148 -3.13 -25.93 -4.85
N THR A 149 -4.32 -25.51 -4.40
CA THR A 149 -5.63 -26.07 -4.78
C THR A 149 -6.31 -25.30 -5.93
N ALA A 150 -5.63 -24.36 -6.57
CA ALA A 150 -6.22 -23.59 -7.66
C ALA A 150 -6.19 -24.39 -8.97
N ASN A 151 -7.37 -24.68 -9.51
CA ASN A 151 -7.58 -25.61 -10.63
C ASN A 151 -8.10 -24.92 -11.91
N SER A 152 -8.16 -23.58 -11.94
CA SER A 152 -8.75 -22.85 -13.08
C SER A 152 -7.81 -22.80 -14.29
N ARG A 153 -8.39 -22.94 -15.49
CA ARG A 153 -7.73 -22.69 -16.79
C ARG A 153 -7.09 -21.29 -16.90
N ASP A 154 -7.53 -20.32 -16.10
CA ASP A 154 -7.03 -18.94 -16.06
C ASP A 154 -5.76 -18.73 -15.21
N LEU A 155 -5.19 -19.77 -14.61
CA LEU A 155 -3.93 -19.70 -13.86
C LEU A 155 -2.71 -20.05 -14.75
N MET A 156 -2.81 -19.64 -16.02
CA MET A 156 -2.04 -20.11 -17.19
C MET A 156 -0.56 -19.69 -17.23
N LEU A 157 0.08 -19.49 -16.07
CA LEU A 157 1.52 -19.29 -15.92
C LEU A 157 2.04 -20.14 -14.75
N MET A 158 1.98 -21.47 -14.87
CA MET A 158 2.44 -22.43 -13.86
C MET A 158 3.98 -22.56 -13.77
N THR A 159 4.72 -21.44 -13.83
CA THR A 159 6.14 -21.41 -13.40
C THR A 159 6.25 -21.18 -11.89
N ASN A 160 5.27 -20.50 -11.29
CA ASN A 160 5.37 -19.99 -9.92
C ASN A 160 4.71 -20.88 -8.85
N LYS A 161 4.23 -22.07 -9.22
CA LYS A 161 3.67 -23.02 -8.26
C LYS A 161 4.75 -23.41 -7.23
N ASN A 162 4.36 -23.47 -5.95
CA ASN A 162 5.24 -23.76 -4.80
C ASN A 162 6.38 -22.75 -4.56
N LYS A 163 6.44 -21.66 -5.32
CA LYS A 163 7.39 -20.59 -5.07
C LYS A 163 6.98 -19.78 -3.85
N ILE A 164 7.96 -19.08 -3.28
CA ILE A 164 7.77 -18.12 -2.20
C ILE A 164 8.30 -16.76 -2.62
N THR A 165 7.84 -15.70 -1.97
CA THR A 165 8.27 -14.33 -2.16
C THR A 165 8.24 -13.60 -0.82
N GLY A 166 8.88 -12.45 -0.77
CA GLY A 166 9.00 -11.64 0.42
C GLY A 166 9.63 -10.31 0.08
N GLU A 167 9.84 -9.47 1.09
CA GLU A 167 10.52 -8.19 0.94
C GLU A 167 11.63 -8.02 1.98
N ALA A 168 12.47 -7.00 1.81
CA ALA A 168 13.57 -6.74 2.71
C ALA A 168 13.70 -5.27 3.06
N THR A 169 12.92 -4.81 4.05
CA THR A 169 12.98 -3.45 4.60
C THR A 169 13.65 -3.42 5.99
N PRO A 170 14.96 -3.11 6.08
CA PRO A 170 15.73 -3.33 7.32
C PRO A 170 15.43 -2.36 8.48
N MET A 171 14.65 -1.31 8.21
CA MET A 171 14.28 -0.28 9.19
C MET A 171 13.05 -0.66 10.01
N TYR A 172 12.28 -1.67 9.58
CA TYR A 172 11.06 -2.12 10.25
C TYR A 172 11.27 -2.50 11.72
N ILE A 173 12.40 -3.13 12.05
CA ILE A 173 12.74 -3.49 13.44
C ILE A 173 12.75 -2.30 14.40
N SER A 174 13.09 -1.11 13.89
CA SER A 174 13.23 0.12 14.69
C SER A 174 12.08 1.11 14.49
N SER A 175 11.13 0.82 13.61
CA SER A 175 10.03 1.74 13.28
C SER A 175 8.82 1.45 14.19
N PRO A 176 8.37 2.42 15.00
CA PRO A 176 7.21 2.25 15.86
C PRO A 176 5.95 1.86 15.09
N GLY A 177 5.10 1.02 15.69
CA GLY A 177 3.83 0.58 15.09
C GLY A 177 3.95 -0.45 13.97
N VAL A 178 5.12 -0.62 13.33
CA VAL A 178 5.31 -1.55 12.20
C VAL A 178 4.96 -2.98 12.58
N ALA A 179 5.44 -3.48 13.72
CA ALA A 179 5.16 -4.85 14.15
C ALA A 179 3.65 -5.14 14.27
N ALA A 180 2.89 -4.19 14.83
CA ALA A 180 1.43 -4.31 14.95
C ALA A 180 0.75 -4.30 13.59
N ARG A 181 1.15 -3.38 12.68
CA ARG A 181 0.62 -3.28 11.32
C ARG A 181 0.90 -4.55 10.51
N VAL A 182 2.11 -5.10 10.59
CA VAL A 182 2.48 -6.35 9.93
C VAL A 182 1.68 -7.52 10.48
N LYS A 183 1.53 -7.63 11.81
CA LYS A 183 0.75 -8.71 12.42
C LYS A 183 -0.73 -8.65 12.03
N GLU A 184 -1.29 -7.44 11.96
CA GLU A 184 -2.66 -7.19 11.50
C GLU A 184 -2.82 -7.57 10.02
N ALA A 185 -1.94 -7.10 9.13
CA ALA A 185 -2.08 -7.30 7.69
C ALA A 185 -1.71 -8.72 7.22
N LEU A 186 -0.67 -9.30 7.81
CA LEU A 186 -0.01 -10.53 7.35
C LEU A 186 0.20 -11.49 8.53
N PRO A 187 -0.87 -12.09 9.10
CA PRO A 187 -0.78 -12.83 10.36
C PRO A 187 0.13 -14.07 10.32
N MET A 188 0.43 -14.57 9.12
CA MET A 188 1.21 -15.78 8.83
C MET A 188 2.63 -15.52 8.30
N VAL A 189 3.04 -14.25 8.15
CA VAL A 189 4.36 -13.92 7.58
C VAL A 189 5.49 -14.27 8.53
N LYS A 190 6.61 -14.75 8.00
CA LYS A 190 7.84 -15.01 8.77
C LYS A 190 8.69 -13.74 8.82
N LEU A 191 9.06 -13.29 10.01
CA LEU A 191 9.98 -12.16 10.18
C LEU A 191 11.42 -12.67 10.29
N LEU A 192 12.29 -12.20 9.40
CA LEU A 192 13.72 -12.49 9.42
C LEU A 192 14.47 -11.26 9.94
N ILE A 193 15.25 -11.46 11.01
CA ILE A 193 16.03 -10.41 11.66
C ILE A 193 17.50 -10.83 11.70
N LEU A 194 18.35 -10.00 11.10
CA LEU A 194 19.81 -10.11 11.11
C LEU A 194 20.37 -9.10 12.10
N LEU A 195 21.01 -9.61 13.13
CA LEU A 195 21.75 -8.79 14.07
C LEU A 195 23.25 -8.91 13.80
N ARG A 196 23.98 -7.85 14.09
CA ARG A 196 25.44 -7.76 14.01
C ARG A 196 25.94 -7.25 15.36
N ASN A 197 27.23 -7.46 15.65
CA ASN A 197 27.90 -6.77 16.75
C ASN A 197 27.50 -5.27 16.76
N PRO A 198 27.01 -4.74 17.88
CA PRO A 198 26.41 -3.40 17.92
C PRO A 198 27.41 -2.29 17.60
N VAL A 199 28.70 -2.46 17.97
CA VAL A 199 29.77 -1.50 17.69
C VAL A 199 30.04 -1.44 16.18
N ASP A 200 30.23 -2.60 15.54
CA ASP A 200 30.48 -2.67 14.10
C ASP A 200 29.30 -2.16 13.28
N ARG A 201 28.08 -2.48 13.71
CA ARG A 201 26.85 -1.98 13.06
C ARG A 201 26.79 -0.46 13.15
N ALA A 202 27.06 0.12 14.32
CA ALA A 202 27.07 1.56 14.52
C ALA A 202 28.15 2.25 13.67
N TYR A 203 29.37 1.70 13.65
CA TYR A 203 30.47 2.20 12.81
C TYR A 203 30.11 2.15 11.32
N SER A 204 29.54 1.04 10.83
CA SER A 204 29.07 0.92 9.45
C SER A 204 27.94 1.91 9.11
N HIS A 205 27.03 2.15 10.06
CA HIS A 205 25.95 3.13 9.90
C HIS A 205 26.48 4.56 9.83
N TYR A 206 27.48 4.91 10.66
CA TYR A 206 28.15 6.21 10.61
C TYR A 206 28.73 6.50 9.23
N TRP A 207 29.54 5.59 8.68
CA TRP A 207 30.14 5.78 7.35
C TRP A 207 29.10 5.83 6.24
N PHE A 208 28.07 4.99 6.31
CA PHE A 208 26.95 5.06 5.39
C PHE A 208 26.29 6.44 5.39
N ARG A 209 26.03 7.02 6.57
CA ARG A 209 25.43 8.36 6.69
C ARG A 209 26.37 9.47 6.24
N LYS A 210 27.68 9.35 6.52
CA LYS A 210 28.70 10.30 6.08
C LYS A 210 28.77 10.35 4.55
N ASN A 211 28.83 9.19 3.90
CA ASN A 211 28.93 9.09 2.44
C ASN A 211 27.67 9.57 1.73
N LEU A 212 26.48 9.37 2.30
CA LEU A 212 25.24 9.93 1.75
C LEU A 212 25.24 11.47 1.75
N LYS A 213 25.82 12.08 2.80
CA LYS A 213 25.91 13.55 2.90
C LYS A 213 26.92 14.13 1.91
N SER A 214 28.07 13.48 1.71
CA SER A 214 29.05 13.93 0.72
C SER A 214 28.44 13.89 -0.69
N THR A 215 27.79 12.79 -1.07
CA THR A 215 27.14 12.69 -2.39
C THR A 215 26.04 13.71 -2.62
N ALA A 216 25.34 14.15 -1.57
CA ALA A 216 24.30 15.18 -1.68
C ALA A 216 24.88 16.59 -1.86
N ILE A 217 26.06 16.85 -1.28
CA ILE A 217 26.79 18.11 -1.46
C ILE A 217 27.34 18.17 -2.89
N ASP A 218 28.00 17.10 -3.34
CA ASP A 218 28.60 17.01 -4.68
C ASP A 218 27.54 17.14 -5.80
N ALA A 219 26.35 16.55 -5.60
CA ALA A 219 25.25 16.66 -6.57
C ALA A 219 24.66 18.08 -6.67
N ASN A 220 24.59 18.82 -5.56
CA ASN A 220 24.16 20.22 -5.57
C ASN A 220 25.20 21.13 -6.23
N GLU A 221 26.49 20.87 -6.01
CA GLU A 221 27.58 21.67 -6.58
C GLU A 221 27.68 21.48 -8.11
N PHE A 222 27.46 20.26 -8.61
CA PHE A 222 27.36 19.99 -10.06
C PHE A 222 26.15 20.63 -10.72
N ALA A 223 25.00 20.72 -10.02
CA ALA A 223 23.81 21.39 -10.54
C ALA A 223 23.99 22.91 -10.68
N ILE A 224 24.81 23.52 -9.80
CA ILE A 224 25.16 24.95 -9.84
C ILE A 224 26.22 25.21 -10.92
N ALA A 225 27.17 24.29 -11.12
CA ALA A 225 28.22 24.42 -12.14
C ALA A 225 27.74 24.14 -13.58
N GLY A 226 26.61 23.45 -13.76
CA GLY A 226 26.02 23.15 -15.07
C GLY A 226 25.02 24.18 -15.60
N THR A 227 24.80 25.29 -14.87
CA THR A 227 23.85 26.36 -15.24
C THR A 227 24.52 27.68 -15.65
N THR A 228 25.84 27.68 -15.85
CA THR A 228 26.63 28.84 -16.33
C THR A 228 27.10 28.66 -17.77
#